data_AF-A0A085NS97-F1
#
_entry.id   AF-A0A085NS97-F1
#
_cell.length_a   1.000
_cell.length_b   1.000
_cell.length_c   1.000
_cell.angle_alpha   90.00
_cell.angle_beta   90.00
_cell.angle_gamma   90.00
#
_symmetry.space_group_name_H-M   'P 1'
#
loop_
_entity.id
_entity.type
_entity.pdbx_description
1 polymer ?
#
loop_
_entity_poly.entity_id
_entity_poly.type
_entity_poly.pdbx_seq_one_letter_code
_entity_poly.pdbx_strand_id
1 'polypeptide(L)'
;MPISANVLFFLTMCFFVESLPLCCWKGEDDDVKSDLEKVELTRWEKNKYDSVMAVYKDEVRDCMRKMCVGTKRQLQQWGRSNGEPRELLDKFASCKADCEKMNKHVLVEIEDISRKKDCHDTMVQYMKLGYDDLAERTYLHYTTSIRK
;
A
#
# COMPACT_ATOMS: atom_id res chain seq x y z
N MET A 1 -8.39 9.09 69.10
CA MET A 1 -9.29 9.94 68.28
C MET A 1 -8.59 11.28 68.05
N PRO A 2 -8.71 11.95 66.88
CA PRO A 2 -9.25 11.47 65.61
C PRO A 2 -8.27 11.61 64.43
N ILE A 3 -8.59 10.81 63.41
CA ILE A 3 -8.09 10.85 62.04
C ILE A 3 -8.71 12.08 61.36
N SER A 4 -7.89 12.97 60.81
CA SER A 4 -8.36 14.03 59.93
C SER A 4 -8.15 13.62 58.48
N ALA A 5 -9.27 13.47 57.79
CA ALA A 5 -9.42 13.13 56.40
C ALA A 5 -8.63 14.07 55.47
N ASN A 6 -7.68 13.50 54.74
CA ASN A 6 -7.28 13.96 53.41
C ASN A 6 -6.64 12.83 52.60
N VAL A 7 -7.03 11.58 52.92
CA VAL A 7 -6.87 10.41 52.06
C VAL A 7 -8.25 10.13 51.50
N LEU A 8 -8.65 10.89 50.48
CA LEU A 8 -9.75 10.59 49.56
C LEU A 8 -9.89 11.81 48.66
N PHE A 9 -9.30 11.81 47.46
CA PHE A 9 -9.85 12.52 46.28
C PHE A 9 -9.03 12.31 44.98
N PHE A 10 -8.48 11.11 44.74
CA PHE A 10 -7.98 10.73 43.40
C PHE A 10 -8.38 9.30 43.03
N LEU A 11 -9.63 8.94 43.36
CA LEU A 11 -10.27 7.68 43.02
C LEU A 11 -11.72 7.95 42.63
N THR A 12 -11.93 8.69 41.53
CA THR A 12 -13.18 8.68 40.75
C THR A 12 -13.05 9.67 39.59
N MET A 13 -12.66 9.17 38.41
CA MET A 13 -13.21 9.62 37.12
C MET A 13 -13.08 8.46 36.12
N CYS A 14 -13.83 7.40 36.40
CA CYS A 14 -14.46 6.64 35.32
C CYS A 14 -15.64 7.48 34.82
N PHE A 15 -15.38 8.37 33.87
CA PHE A 15 -16.43 8.96 33.04
C PHE A 15 -16.22 8.50 31.61
N PHE A 16 -16.98 7.46 31.25
CA PHE A 16 -17.63 7.24 29.97
C PHE A 16 -17.08 8.05 28.78
N VAL A 17 -16.16 7.43 28.05
CA VAL A 17 -16.18 7.48 26.59
C VAL A 17 -16.21 6.03 26.14
N GLU A 18 -17.35 5.60 25.60
CA GLU A 18 -17.49 4.37 24.83
C GLU A 18 -16.52 4.41 23.65
N SER A 19 -15.33 3.89 23.85
CA SER A 19 -14.36 3.61 22.78
C SER A 19 -13.54 2.41 23.25
N LEU A 20 -13.73 1.30 22.54
CA LEU A 20 -13.28 -0.03 22.92
C LEU A 20 -11.81 -0.05 23.38
N PRO A 21 -11.48 -0.84 24.41
CA PRO A 21 -10.12 -0.90 24.93
C PRO A 21 -9.22 -1.62 23.93
N LEU A 22 -8.30 -0.88 23.32
CA LEU A 22 -7.10 -1.34 22.63
C LEU A 22 -6.10 -2.08 23.57
N CYS A 23 -6.55 -2.60 24.72
CA CYS A 23 -5.68 -3.08 25.81
C CYS A 23 -5.71 -4.60 26.05
N CYS A 24 -6.36 -5.41 25.21
CA CYS A 24 -6.47 -6.86 25.47
C CYS A 24 -6.23 -7.75 24.24
N TRP A 25 -5.42 -7.33 23.26
CA TRP A 25 -5.05 -8.24 22.16
C TRP A 25 -3.54 -8.37 22.05
N LYS A 26 -3.03 -9.50 22.54
CA LYS A 26 -1.84 -10.13 21.98
C LYS A 26 -2.36 -10.93 20.79
N GLY A 27 -2.33 -10.37 19.58
CA GLY A 27 -2.26 -11.25 18.41
C GLY A 27 -0.97 -12.05 18.61
N GLU A 28 -1.07 -13.34 18.90
CA GLU A 28 0.11 -14.16 19.04
C GLU A 28 0.77 -14.25 17.65
N ASP A 29 2.09 -14.23 17.57
CA ASP A 29 2.85 -14.24 16.31
C ASP A 29 2.39 -15.33 15.32
N ASP A 30 1.75 -16.39 15.83
CA ASP A 30 1.22 -17.51 15.06
C ASP A 30 -0.10 -17.19 14.32
N ASP A 31 -0.95 -16.29 14.86
CA ASP A 31 -2.17 -15.83 14.19
C ASP A 31 -1.82 -15.00 12.94
N VAL A 32 -0.82 -14.12 13.06
CA VAL A 32 -0.37 -13.25 11.97
C VAL A 32 0.34 -14.06 10.86
N LYS A 33 1.10 -15.11 11.21
CA LYS A 33 1.65 -16.04 10.23
C LYS A 33 0.55 -16.79 9.47
N SER A 34 -0.49 -17.25 10.17
CA SER A 34 -1.64 -17.91 9.52
C SER A 34 -2.37 -16.97 8.56
N ASP A 35 -2.53 -15.70 8.95
CA ASP A 35 -3.15 -14.69 8.09
C ASP A 35 -2.28 -14.36 6.86
N LEU A 36 -0.96 -14.34 7.02
CA LEU A 36 -0.02 -14.15 5.92
C LEU A 36 -0.15 -15.26 4.86
N GLU A 37 -0.25 -16.52 5.30
CA GLU A 37 -0.42 -17.67 4.39
C GLU A 37 -1.71 -17.56 3.55
N LYS A 38 -2.80 -17.05 4.12
CA LYS A 38 -4.09 -16.88 3.41
C LYS A 38 -4.01 -15.88 2.27
N VAL A 39 -3.12 -14.88 2.38
CA VAL A 39 -2.91 -13.86 1.35
C VAL A 39 -1.71 -14.16 0.46
N GLU A 40 -0.99 -15.26 0.67
CA GLU A 40 0.07 -15.64 -0.25
C GLU A 40 -0.51 -15.99 -1.63
N LEU A 41 0.11 -15.45 -2.68
CA LEU A 41 -0.24 -15.81 -4.04
C LEU A 41 0.17 -17.27 -4.32
N THR A 42 -0.78 -18.04 -4.80
CA THR A 42 -0.53 -19.35 -5.39
C THR A 42 0.36 -19.22 -6.62
N ARG A 43 0.99 -20.33 -7.04
CA ARG A 43 1.82 -20.35 -8.25
C ARG A 43 1.06 -19.89 -9.50
N TRP A 44 -0.20 -20.27 -9.61
CA TRP A 44 -1.06 -19.85 -10.72
C TRP A 44 -1.34 -18.34 -10.68
N GLU A 45 -1.67 -17.78 -9.50
CA GLU A 45 -1.89 -16.34 -9.34
C GLU A 45 -0.61 -15.54 -9.66
N LYS A 46 0.56 -16.00 -9.18
CA LYS A 46 1.88 -15.40 -9.50
C LYS A 46 2.10 -15.36 -11.01
N ASN A 47 1.92 -16.49 -11.70
CA ASN A 47 2.09 -16.57 -13.16
C ASN A 47 1.11 -15.66 -13.92
N LYS A 48 -0.16 -15.60 -13.50
CA LYS A 48 -1.17 -14.74 -14.13
C LYS A 48 -0.82 -13.27 -13.94
N TYR A 49 -0.46 -12.87 -12.72
CA TYR A 49 -0.03 -11.51 -12.39
C TYR A 49 1.17 -11.09 -13.24
N ASP A 50 2.23 -11.91 -13.28
CA ASP A 50 3.45 -11.59 -14.01
C ASP A 50 3.22 -11.45 -15.53
N SER A 51 2.40 -12.33 -16.10
CA SER A 51 2.03 -12.28 -17.52
C SER A 51 1.29 -10.98 -17.87
N VAL A 52 0.21 -10.66 -17.14
CA VAL A 52 -0.59 -9.46 -17.40
C VAL A 52 0.20 -8.18 -17.11
N MET A 53 1.02 -8.18 -16.06
CA MET A 53 1.88 -7.06 -15.72
C MET A 53 2.96 -6.83 -16.79
N ALA A 54 3.47 -7.89 -17.44
CA ALA A 54 4.37 -7.76 -18.57
C ALA A 54 3.69 -7.08 -19.77
N VAL A 55 2.47 -7.49 -20.11
CA VAL A 55 1.67 -6.85 -21.17
C VAL A 55 1.42 -5.38 -20.85
N TYR A 56 0.97 -5.07 -19.63
CA TYR A 56 0.76 -3.69 -19.19
C TYR A 56 2.02 -2.82 -19.34
N LYS A 57 3.17 -3.32 -18.88
CA LYS A 57 4.45 -2.60 -19.01
C LYS A 57 4.84 -2.36 -20.46
N ASP A 58 4.58 -3.34 -21.32
CA ASP A 58 4.87 -3.23 -22.75
C ASP A 58 3.96 -2.21 -23.44
N GLU A 59 2.66 -2.20 -23.13
CA GLU A 59 1.71 -1.20 -23.64
C GLU A 59 2.03 0.22 -23.15
N VAL A 60 2.35 0.38 -21.86
CA VAL A 60 2.80 1.68 -21.31
C VAL A 60 4.07 2.14 -22.02
N ARG A 61 5.04 1.24 -22.23
CA ARG A 61 6.29 1.56 -22.93
C ARG A 61 6.02 2.01 -24.37
N ASP A 62 5.11 1.35 -25.08
CA ASP A 62 4.77 1.72 -26.44
C ASP A 62 3.95 3.01 -26.51
N CYS A 63 3.08 3.28 -25.54
CA CYS A 63 2.45 4.59 -25.38
C CYS A 63 3.49 5.69 -25.16
N MET A 64 4.45 5.47 -24.25
CA MET A 64 5.51 6.46 -23.98
C MET A 64 6.37 6.72 -25.22
N ARG A 65 6.64 5.70 -26.03
CA ARG A 65 7.35 5.84 -27.32
C ARG A 65 6.55 6.58 -28.38
N LYS A 66 5.22 6.71 -28.26
CA LYS A 66 4.39 7.47 -29.19
C LYS A 66 4.16 8.90 -28.69
N MET A 67 3.84 9.07 -27.41
CA MET A 67 3.40 10.35 -26.86
C MET A 67 4.51 11.17 -26.19
N CYS A 68 5.49 10.52 -25.56
CA CYS A 68 6.48 11.21 -24.72
C CYS A 68 7.81 11.49 -25.45
N VAL A 69 7.90 11.25 -26.76
CA VAL A 69 9.16 11.34 -27.53
C VAL A 69 9.74 12.75 -27.54
N GLY A 70 8.89 13.77 -27.67
CA GLY A 70 9.33 15.17 -27.68
C GLY A 70 10.05 15.54 -26.38
N THR A 71 9.40 15.30 -25.24
CA THR A 71 9.97 15.55 -23.91
C THR A 71 11.21 14.69 -23.65
N LYS A 72 11.21 13.42 -24.07
CA LYS A 72 12.39 12.53 -23.95
C LYS A 72 13.59 13.07 -24.73
N ARG A 73 13.39 13.55 -25.96
CA ARG A 73 14.47 14.14 -26.78
C ARG A 73 15.02 15.42 -26.16
N GLN A 74 14.14 16.27 -25.61
CA GLN A 74 14.55 17.48 -24.90
C GLN A 74 15.38 17.15 -23.65
N LEU A 75 14.97 16.16 -22.84
CA LEU A 75 15.76 15.67 -21.71
C LEU A 75 17.13 15.15 -22.12
N GLN A 76 17.22 14.40 -23.22
CA GLN A 76 18.50 13.89 -23.74
C GLN A 76 19.43 15.01 -24.25
N GLN A 77 18.86 16.10 -24.75
CA GLN A 77 19.59 17.26 -25.26
C GLN A 77 19.84 18.34 -24.19
N TRP A 78 19.25 18.21 -23.01
CA TRP A 78 19.26 19.23 -21.96
C TRP A 78 20.68 19.61 -21.51
N GLY A 79 21.66 18.71 -21.62
CA GLY A 79 23.08 19.04 -21.44
C GLY A 79 23.65 20.07 -22.43
N ARG A 80 22.85 20.57 -23.39
CA ARG A 80 23.21 21.57 -24.40
C ARG A 80 22.27 22.80 -24.41
N SER A 81 21.32 22.93 -23.49
CA SER A 81 20.34 24.04 -23.49
C SER A 81 20.15 24.72 -22.13
N ASN A 82 19.85 26.02 -22.15
CA ASN A 82 19.49 26.82 -20.97
C ASN A 82 18.01 26.62 -20.65
N GLY A 83 17.68 25.68 -19.75
CA GLY A 83 16.34 25.49 -19.21
C GLY A 83 16.39 24.77 -17.86
N GLU A 84 15.33 24.80 -17.07
CA GLU A 84 15.30 24.07 -15.80
C GLU A 84 15.07 22.56 -16.04
N PRO A 85 15.97 21.67 -15.58
CA PRO A 85 15.86 20.23 -15.82
C PRO A 85 14.65 19.63 -15.13
N ARG A 86 14.22 20.27 -14.03
CA ARG A 86 13.13 19.81 -13.19
C ARG A 86 11.79 19.87 -13.91
N GLU A 87 11.51 20.96 -14.62
CA GLU A 87 10.28 21.07 -15.41
C GLU A 87 10.18 20.01 -16.51
N LEU A 88 11.31 19.66 -17.15
CA LEU A 88 11.34 18.62 -18.17
C LEU A 88 11.14 17.22 -17.58
N LEU A 89 11.70 16.96 -16.40
CA LEU A 89 11.48 15.72 -15.66
C LEU A 89 10.02 15.60 -15.22
N ASP A 90 9.42 16.68 -14.71
CA ASP A 90 8.01 16.72 -14.29
C ASP A 90 7.08 16.49 -15.49
N LYS A 91 7.36 17.13 -16.64
CA LYS A 91 6.62 16.88 -17.89
C LYS A 91 6.74 15.44 -18.35
N PHE A 92 7.91 14.83 -18.23
CA PHE A 92 8.12 13.43 -18.63
C PHE A 92 7.41 12.47 -17.67
N ALA A 93 7.45 12.74 -16.36
CA ALA A 93 6.72 11.99 -15.35
C ALA A 93 5.21 12.08 -15.55
N SER A 94 4.68 13.28 -15.85
CA SER A 94 3.27 13.47 -16.20
C SER A 94 2.88 12.65 -17.43
N CYS A 95 3.69 12.67 -18.48
CA CYS A 95 3.41 11.88 -19.69
C CYS A 95 3.42 10.37 -19.42
N LYS A 96 4.31 9.89 -18.54
CA LYS A 96 4.30 8.50 -18.08
C LYS A 96 3.00 8.17 -17.35
N ALA A 97 2.56 9.03 -16.43
CA ALA A 97 1.32 8.85 -15.67
C ALA A 97 0.09 8.79 -16.59
N ASP A 98 0.04 9.61 -17.63
CA ASP A 98 -1.03 9.56 -18.63
C ASP A 98 -1.04 8.23 -19.39
N CYS A 99 0.12 7.73 -19.81
CA CYS A 99 0.23 6.40 -20.43
C CYS A 99 -0.17 5.27 -19.48
N GLU A 100 0.22 5.34 -18.21
CA GLU A 100 -0.19 4.36 -17.19
C GLU A 100 -1.71 4.37 -16.99
N LYS A 101 -2.34 5.56 -17.00
CA LYS A 101 -3.79 5.72 -16.88
C LYS A 101 -4.54 5.17 -18.10
N MET A 102 -4.06 5.42 -19.31
CA MET A 102 -4.67 4.91 -20.55
C MET A 102 -4.69 3.38 -20.62
N ASN A 103 -3.61 2.74 -20.15
CA ASN A 103 -3.47 1.28 -20.22
C ASN A 103 -3.95 0.57 -18.94
N LYS A 104 -4.56 1.29 -17.98
CA LYS A 104 -5.06 0.70 -16.72
C LYS A 104 -6.07 -0.43 -16.95
N HIS A 105 -6.80 -0.39 -18.06
CA HIS A 105 -7.78 -1.42 -18.44
C HIS A 105 -7.18 -2.83 -18.57
N VAL A 106 -5.89 -2.95 -18.91
CA VAL A 106 -5.16 -4.25 -18.97
C VAL A 106 -5.15 -4.95 -17.61
N LEU A 107 -5.14 -4.17 -16.52
CA LEU A 107 -4.99 -4.69 -15.16
C LEU A 107 -6.30 -5.21 -14.56
N VAL A 108 -7.44 -5.04 -15.24
CA VAL A 108 -8.77 -5.41 -14.72
C VAL A 108 -8.82 -6.91 -14.36
N GLU A 109 -8.23 -7.78 -15.19
CA GLU A 109 -8.27 -9.23 -14.96
C GLU A 109 -7.43 -9.72 -13.77
N ILE A 110 -6.56 -8.87 -13.24
CA ILE A 110 -5.68 -9.18 -12.12
C ILE A 110 -5.93 -8.25 -10.93
N GLU A 111 -7.01 -7.48 -10.91
CA GLU A 111 -7.32 -6.53 -9.82
C GLU A 111 -7.35 -7.24 -8.45
N ASP A 112 -8.03 -8.38 -8.37
CA ASP A 112 -8.11 -9.18 -7.14
C ASP A 112 -6.75 -9.76 -6.72
N ILE A 113 -5.97 -10.23 -7.69
CA ILE A 113 -4.63 -10.76 -7.45
C ILE A 113 -3.69 -9.64 -6.98
N SER A 114 -3.81 -8.44 -7.55
CA SER A 114 -3.05 -7.27 -7.13
C SER A 114 -3.39 -6.87 -5.71
N ARG A 115 -4.69 -6.79 -5.35
CA ARG A 115 -5.12 -6.47 -3.98
C ARG A 115 -4.59 -7.50 -2.97
N LYS A 116 -4.63 -8.79 -3.31
CA LYS A 116 -4.09 -9.87 -2.48
C LYS A 116 -2.58 -9.74 -2.29
N LYS A 117 -1.86 -9.48 -3.39
CA LYS A 117 -0.41 -9.26 -3.38
C LYS A 117 -0.01 -8.04 -2.54
N ASP A 118 -0.71 -6.93 -2.68
CA ASP A 118 -0.43 -5.69 -1.96
C ASP A 118 -0.64 -5.88 -0.45
N CYS A 119 -1.69 -6.62 -0.06
CA CYS A 119 -1.90 -7.05 1.33
C CYS A 119 -0.72 -7.88 1.84
N HIS A 120 -0.36 -8.95 1.12
CA HIS A 120 0.74 -9.83 1.49
C HIS A 120 2.06 -9.07 1.66
N ASP A 121 2.43 -8.25 0.68
CA ASP A 121 3.71 -7.52 0.70
C ASP A 121 3.77 -6.51 1.85
N THR A 122 2.65 -5.86 2.16
CA THR A 122 2.54 -4.93 3.29
C THR A 122 2.65 -5.66 4.63
N MET A 123 1.99 -6.82 4.77
CA MET A 123 2.11 -7.66 5.97
C MET A 123 3.56 -8.12 6.17
N VAL A 124 4.23 -8.60 5.12
CA VAL A 124 5.65 -8.99 5.19
C VAL A 124 6.52 -7.82 5.65
N GLN A 125 6.25 -6.60 5.20
CA GLN A 125 7.01 -5.42 5.63
C GLN A 125 6.80 -5.13 7.12
N TYR A 126 5.55 -5.16 7.61
CA TYR A 126 5.25 -4.93 9.02
C TYR A 126 5.84 -6.01 9.93
N MET A 127 5.71 -7.29 9.57
CA MET A 127 6.31 -8.40 10.33
C MET A 127 7.84 -8.29 10.38
N LYS A 128 8.50 -7.88 9.28
CA LYS A 128 9.96 -7.63 9.26
C LYS A 128 10.39 -6.52 10.22
N LEU A 129 9.50 -5.58 10.52
CA LEU A 129 9.73 -4.47 11.45
C LEU A 129 9.28 -4.80 12.89
N GLY A 130 8.70 -5.98 13.13
CA GLY A 130 8.14 -6.39 14.42
C GLY A 130 6.81 -5.74 14.77
N TYR A 131 6.06 -5.26 13.77
CA TYR A 131 4.73 -4.65 13.93
C TYR A 131 3.61 -5.63 13.54
N ASP A 132 3.48 -6.71 14.31
CA ASP A 132 2.51 -7.77 14.02
C ASP A 132 1.06 -7.30 14.11
N ASP A 133 0.77 -6.31 14.97
CA ASP A 133 -0.54 -5.65 15.07
C ASP A 133 -0.92 -4.91 13.78
N LEU A 134 0.04 -4.25 13.12
CA LEU A 134 -0.18 -3.56 11.85
C LEU A 134 -0.34 -4.56 10.70
N ALA A 135 0.38 -5.68 10.74
CA ALA A 135 0.19 -6.77 9.77
C ALA A 135 -1.22 -7.37 9.87
N GLU A 136 -1.70 -7.66 11.08
CA GLU A 136 -3.06 -8.16 11.31
C GLU A 136 -4.12 -7.16 10.83
N ARG A 137 -3.99 -5.88 11.20
CA ARG A 137 -4.90 -4.83 10.73
C ARG A 137 -4.94 -4.70 9.22
N THR A 138 -3.80 -4.93 8.55
CA THR A 138 -3.73 -4.95 7.08
C THR A 138 -4.56 -6.09 6.50
N TYR A 139 -4.46 -7.28 7.08
CA TYR A 139 -5.28 -8.43 6.68
C TYR A 139 -6.78 -8.18 6.89
N LEU A 140 -7.18 -7.64 8.05
CA LEU A 140 -8.57 -7.29 8.34
C LEU A 140 -9.11 -6.23 7.35
N HIS A 141 -8.30 -5.25 6.98
CA HIS A 141 -8.68 -4.27 5.97
C HIS A 141 -8.86 -4.91 4.57
N TYR A 142 -7.96 -5.81 4.18
CA TYR A 142 -8.08 -6.56 2.94
C TYR A 142 -9.37 -7.40 2.88
N THR A 143 -9.67 -8.17 3.92
CA THR A 143 -10.86 -9.03 3.96
C THR A 143 -12.17 -8.23 3.95
N THR A 144 -12.21 -7.08 4.62
CA THR A 144 -13.38 -6.17 4.58
C THR A 144 -13.56 -5.50 3.21
N SER A 145 -12.47 -5.26 2.47
CA SER A 145 -12.53 -4.68 1.12
C SER A 145 -13.03 -5.63 0.03
N ILE A 146 -12.96 -6.95 0.26
CA ILE A 146 -13.43 -7.98 -0.68
C ILE A 146 -14.92 -8.32 -0.47
N ARG A 147 -15.46 -8.11 0.74
CA ARG A 147 -16.85 -8.43 1.08
C ARG A 147 -17.88 -7.37 0.66
N LYS A 148 -17.45 -6.33 -0.07
CA LYS A 148 -18.30 -5.25 -0.60
C LYS A 148 -18.51 -5.42 -2.08
#